data_AF-A0A2S5PC19-F1
#
_entry.id   AF-A0A2S5PC19-F1
#
_cell.length_a   1.000
_cell.length_b   1.000
_cell.length_c   1.000
_cell.angle_alpha   90.00
_cell.angle_beta   90.00
_cell.angle_gamma   90.00
#
_symmetry.space_group_name_H-M   'P 1'
#
loop_
_entity.id
_entity.type
_entity.pdbx_description
1 polymer ?
#
loop_
_entity_poly.entity_id
_entity_poly.type
_entity_poly.pdbx_seq_one_letter_code
_entity_poly.pdbx_strand_id
1 'polypeptide(L)'
;MKMIGVTTRLAALTAVLAFGVSASAPAFAQEKKKEPAKPAAAPAAKEAAPAKDAAAAASKSAWVKLCEKAALARKDKDGKAVTEEKSICLTHHERLDGNTGMVLVSAAIRQVEGSDKQHLMIMVPIGMAIPAGVRAAIYSKEQWEKAAKNEKIDEKTLKPIDLKYSLCHPAGCTAEVEASADVITQLKGGAGLMVLAINAAAQPIGFPVPLDGFGEAFTGKPVDNAEYGKARAQLMNSIKQRQAELIEQYKKEQADKGAAGGPPAAAAAAPAAKPAAAAPAEKKK
;
A
#
# COMPACT_ATOMS: atom_id res chain seq x y z
N MET A 1 -16.22 -61.91 9.77
CA MET A 1 -17.50 -61.74 10.50
C MET A 1 -18.20 -60.50 9.93
N LYS A 2 -19.54 -60.37 9.79
CA LYS A 2 -20.65 -60.47 10.79
C LYS A 2 -20.53 -59.38 11.88
N MET A 3 -21.51 -58.53 12.21
CA MET A 3 -22.97 -58.42 11.94
C MET A 3 -23.42 -56.91 11.87
N ILE A 4 -24.52 -56.52 11.18
CA ILE A 4 -25.92 -56.19 11.67
C ILE A 4 -25.96 -55.22 12.89
N GLY A 5 -26.80 -54.18 13.05
CA GLY A 5 -27.95 -53.56 12.33
C GLY A 5 -28.47 -52.33 13.16
N VAL A 6 -29.65 -51.70 13.00
CA VAL A 6 -30.76 -51.83 12.02
C VAL A 6 -31.69 -50.57 12.00
N THR A 7 -32.64 -50.55 11.05
CA THR A 7 -33.70 -49.62 10.54
C THR A 7 -34.85 -49.01 11.42
N THR A 8 -35.58 -48.00 10.85
CA THR A 8 -37.09 -47.78 10.87
C THR A 8 -37.73 -47.04 12.09
N ARG A 9 -38.80 -46.19 12.01
CA ARG A 9 -39.58 -45.51 10.92
C ARG A 9 -40.48 -44.33 11.42
N LEU A 10 -40.77 -43.39 10.49
CA LEU A 10 -42.09 -42.79 10.12
C LEU A 10 -43.12 -42.26 11.17
N ALA A 11 -43.53 -40.99 11.01
CA ALA A 11 -44.92 -40.52 11.16
C ALA A 11 -45.15 -39.19 10.39
N ALA A 12 -46.35 -38.94 9.86
CA ALA A 12 -46.73 -37.68 9.21
C ALA A 12 -48.26 -37.50 9.20
N LEU A 13 -48.77 -36.26 9.25
CA LEU A 13 -50.10 -35.88 8.74
C LEU A 13 -50.28 -34.36 8.63
N THR A 14 -51.17 -33.95 7.73
CA THR A 14 -51.47 -32.55 7.35
C THR A 14 -52.86 -32.13 7.79
N ALA A 15 -53.06 -30.84 8.07
CA ALA A 15 -54.37 -30.19 8.04
C ALA A 15 -54.25 -28.72 7.59
N VAL A 16 -55.21 -28.25 6.79
CA VAL A 16 -55.34 -26.87 6.31
C VAL A 16 -56.73 -26.37 6.69
N LEU A 17 -56.82 -25.13 7.19
CA LEU A 17 -58.07 -24.37 7.29
C LEU A 17 -57.77 -22.87 7.17
N ALA A 18 -58.73 -22.11 6.64
CA ALA A 18 -58.62 -20.67 6.36
C ALA A 18 -59.98 -19.97 6.56
N PHE A 19 -59.99 -18.63 6.35
CA PHE A 19 -61.08 -17.64 6.50
C PHE A 19 -61.16 -16.86 7.83
N GLY A 20 -61.54 -15.58 7.70
CA GLY A 20 -61.89 -14.68 8.81
C GLY A 20 -61.46 -13.23 8.57
N VAL A 21 -62.39 -12.34 8.18
CA VAL A 21 -62.16 -10.89 8.02
C VAL A 21 -62.99 -10.10 9.04
N SER A 22 -62.39 -9.09 9.68
CA SER A 22 -63.12 -7.95 10.27
C SER A 22 -62.18 -6.74 10.34
N ALA A 23 -62.71 -5.53 10.15
CA ALA A 23 -61.99 -4.27 10.29
C ALA A 23 -62.65 -3.39 11.37
N SER A 24 -61.95 -2.39 11.89
CA SER A 24 -62.50 -1.39 12.80
C SER A 24 -61.85 -0.02 12.60
N ALA A 25 -62.67 1.04 12.56
CA ALA A 25 -62.26 2.43 12.46
C ALA A 25 -63.41 3.38 12.86
N PRO A 26 -63.12 4.54 13.48
CA PRO A 26 -63.92 5.77 13.41
C PRO A 26 -63.21 6.81 12.49
N ALA A 27 -63.85 7.65 11.66
CA ALA A 27 -64.97 8.59 11.88
C ALA A 27 -64.56 9.78 12.80
N PHE A 28 -64.64 11.07 12.43
CA PHE A 28 -65.18 11.80 11.26
C PHE A 28 -64.14 12.86 10.76
N ALA A 29 -64.35 13.93 9.96
CA ALA A 29 -65.54 14.64 9.45
C ALA A 29 -65.32 15.39 8.10
N GLN A 30 -65.94 16.57 7.92
CA GLN A 30 -66.17 17.28 6.64
C GLN A 30 -65.01 18.09 5.99
N GLU A 31 -64.99 18.00 4.66
CA GLU A 31 -64.84 19.05 3.63
C GLU A 31 -64.40 20.49 3.98
N LYS A 32 -63.44 21.00 3.17
CA LYS A 32 -63.77 22.11 2.23
C LYS A 32 -62.86 22.13 0.99
N LYS A 33 -63.46 22.38 -0.17
CA LYS A 33 -62.82 22.36 -1.51
C LYS A 33 -62.13 23.69 -1.83
N LYS A 34 -60.82 23.66 -2.14
CA LYS A 34 -60.16 24.68 -2.99
C LYS A 34 -58.94 24.09 -3.72
N GLU A 35 -58.86 24.35 -5.01
CA GLU A 35 -57.80 23.92 -5.93
C GLU A 35 -57.01 25.16 -6.44
N PRO A 36 -55.91 25.01 -7.18
CA PRO A 36 -54.59 24.74 -6.62
C PRO A 36 -53.65 25.96 -6.69
N ALA A 37 -52.62 25.97 -5.85
CA ALA A 37 -51.48 26.89 -5.97
C ALA A 37 -50.17 26.11 -5.91
N LYS A 38 -49.37 26.19 -6.98
CA LYS A 38 -48.10 25.46 -7.18
C LYS A 38 -46.97 26.08 -6.34
N PRO A 39 -46.34 25.35 -5.40
CA PRO A 39 -45.07 25.75 -4.80
C PRO A 39 -43.91 25.53 -5.79
N ALA A 40 -42.83 26.29 -5.62
CA ALA A 40 -41.62 26.18 -6.46
C ALA A 40 -40.73 24.99 -6.06
N ALA A 41 -39.80 24.62 -6.94
CA ALA A 41 -38.80 23.59 -6.65
C ALA A 41 -37.80 24.06 -5.57
N ALA A 42 -37.49 23.19 -4.61
CA ALA A 42 -36.33 23.36 -3.74
C ALA A 42 -35.04 23.07 -4.54
N PRO A 43 -33.95 23.82 -4.34
CA PRO A 43 -32.70 23.59 -5.04
C PRO A 43 -32.04 22.27 -4.60
N ALA A 44 -31.64 21.45 -5.57
CA ALA A 44 -30.93 20.20 -5.29
C ALA A 44 -29.56 20.46 -4.65
N ALA A 45 -29.25 19.73 -3.57
CA ALA A 45 -27.90 19.68 -3.04
C ALA A 45 -26.95 19.07 -4.09
N LYS A 46 -25.92 19.80 -4.49
CA LYS A 46 -24.84 19.23 -5.31
C LYS A 46 -23.95 18.38 -4.41
N GLU A 47 -24.11 17.06 -4.47
CA GLU A 47 -23.03 16.15 -4.06
C GLU A 47 -21.76 16.48 -4.85
N ALA A 48 -20.67 16.73 -4.14
CA ALA A 48 -19.37 16.93 -4.74
C ALA A 48 -18.82 15.57 -5.18
N ALA A 49 -19.01 15.23 -6.45
CA ALA A 49 -18.40 14.03 -7.03
C ALA A 49 -16.87 14.07 -6.83
N PRO A 50 -16.23 12.94 -6.44
CA PRO A 50 -14.77 12.91 -6.26
C PRO A 50 -14.06 13.19 -7.59
N ALA A 51 -13.04 14.05 -7.54
CA ALA A 51 -12.33 14.52 -8.72
C ALA A 51 -11.73 13.36 -9.53
N LYS A 52 -12.04 13.29 -10.83
CA LYS A 52 -11.54 12.25 -11.74
C LYS A 52 -10.22 12.63 -12.42
N ASP A 53 -9.69 13.81 -12.11
CA ASP A 53 -8.52 14.43 -12.77
C ASP A 53 -7.16 13.87 -12.31
N ALA A 54 -7.15 12.67 -11.71
CA ALA A 54 -5.96 11.84 -11.54
C ALA A 54 -5.67 10.95 -12.77
N ALA A 55 -6.57 10.92 -13.77
CA ALA A 55 -6.53 10.01 -14.92
C ALA A 55 -6.20 10.70 -16.26
N ALA A 56 -5.42 11.79 -16.24
CA ALA A 56 -5.09 12.59 -17.44
C ALA A 56 -3.59 12.95 -17.60
N ALA A 57 -2.69 12.24 -16.91
CA ALA A 57 -1.26 12.30 -17.23
C ALA A 57 -0.96 11.32 -18.37
N ALA A 58 -0.53 11.82 -19.54
CA ALA A 58 -0.31 11.00 -20.73
C ALA A 58 0.75 9.89 -20.49
N SER A 59 0.45 8.69 -20.97
CA SER A 59 1.15 7.45 -20.62
C SER A 59 2.54 7.31 -21.28
N LYS A 60 3.52 8.06 -20.76
CA LYS A 60 4.88 7.51 -20.67
C LYS A 60 4.82 6.31 -19.73
N SER A 61 5.42 5.17 -20.10
CA SER A 61 5.48 4.03 -19.18
C SER A 61 6.19 4.43 -17.89
N ALA A 62 5.67 3.91 -16.77
CA ALA A 62 6.35 4.03 -15.48
C ALA A 62 7.50 3.02 -15.32
N TRP A 63 7.81 2.23 -16.36
CA TRP A 63 8.99 1.39 -16.47
C TRP A 63 10.05 2.07 -17.33
N VAL A 64 11.30 2.04 -16.87
CA VAL A 64 12.49 2.49 -17.62
C VAL A 64 13.53 1.38 -17.65
N LYS A 65 14.41 1.39 -18.66
CA LYS A 65 15.62 0.57 -18.65
C LYS A 65 16.82 1.46 -18.37
N LEU A 66 17.52 1.20 -17.28
CA LEU A 66 18.75 1.87 -16.88
C LEU A 66 19.89 0.87 -17.02
N CYS A 67 21.04 1.27 -17.53
CA CYS A 67 22.21 0.39 -17.60
C CYS A 67 23.46 1.12 -17.13
N GLU A 68 24.31 0.43 -16.37
CA GLU A 68 25.56 0.97 -15.84
C GLU A 68 26.67 -0.05 -16.04
N LYS A 69 27.89 0.45 -16.30
CA LYS A 69 29.07 -0.41 -16.31
C LYS A 69 29.56 -0.60 -14.87
N ALA A 70 29.66 -1.85 -14.43
CA ALA A 70 30.18 -2.21 -13.13
C ALA A 70 31.47 -3.02 -13.27
N ALA A 71 32.46 -2.71 -12.44
CA ALA A 71 33.68 -3.49 -12.28
C ALA A 71 33.40 -4.70 -11.38
N LEU A 72 33.06 -5.84 -11.98
CA LEU A 72 32.69 -7.05 -11.25
C LEU A 72 33.91 -7.94 -10.99
N ALA A 73 34.30 -8.04 -9.71
CA ALA A 73 35.30 -9.01 -9.27
C ALA A 73 34.72 -10.43 -9.31
N ARG A 74 35.38 -11.33 -10.03
CA ARG A 74 35.10 -12.77 -10.04
C ARG A 74 36.37 -13.58 -9.83
N LYS A 75 36.23 -14.90 -9.70
CA LYS A 75 37.36 -15.82 -9.81
C LYS A 75 37.57 -16.27 -11.25
N ASP A 76 38.82 -16.40 -11.67
CA ASP A 76 39.20 -17.09 -12.90
C ASP A 76 39.25 -18.62 -12.69
N LYS A 77 39.73 -19.36 -13.71
CA LYS A 77 39.85 -20.83 -13.66
C LYS A 77 40.91 -21.31 -12.66
N ASP A 78 41.89 -20.45 -12.34
CA ASP A 78 42.96 -20.72 -11.38
C ASP A 78 42.60 -20.24 -9.96
N GLY A 79 41.38 -19.73 -9.76
CA GLY A 79 40.86 -19.24 -8.48
C GLY A 79 41.31 -17.82 -8.10
N LYS A 80 42.08 -17.12 -8.95
CA LYS A 80 42.56 -15.76 -8.71
C LYS A 80 41.42 -14.75 -8.89
N ALA A 81 41.47 -13.64 -8.15
CA ALA A 81 40.54 -12.54 -8.33
C ALA A 81 40.85 -11.76 -9.62
N VAL A 82 39.89 -11.69 -10.52
CA VAL A 82 39.95 -10.92 -11.77
C VAL A 82 38.73 -10.00 -11.83
N THR A 83 38.96 -8.73 -12.13
CA THR A 83 37.90 -7.72 -12.28
C THR A 83 37.54 -7.58 -13.75
N GLU A 84 36.27 -7.78 -14.08
CA GLU A 84 35.73 -7.58 -15.43
C GLU A 84 34.74 -6.41 -15.43
N GLU A 85 34.93 -5.45 -16.33
CA GLU A 85 33.91 -4.42 -16.59
C GLU A 85 32.74 -5.06 -17.36
N LYS A 86 31.52 -4.95 -16.83
CA LYS A 86 30.30 -5.53 -17.42
C LYS A 86 29.13 -4.57 -17.31
N SER A 87 28.29 -4.55 -18.34
CA SER A 87 27.01 -3.86 -18.30
C SER A 87 26.02 -4.59 -17.37
N ILE A 88 25.47 -3.86 -16.41
CA ILE A 88 24.34 -4.29 -15.59
C ILE A 88 23.15 -3.42 -15.98
N CYS A 89 22.06 -4.05 -16.42
CA CYS A 89 20.83 -3.38 -16.81
C CYS A 89 19.70 -3.69 -15.84
N LEU A 90 19.01 -2.66 -15.36
CA LEU A 90 17.78 -2.75 -14.58
C LEU A 90 16.60 -2.27 -15.45
N THR A 91 15.68 -3.17 -15.78
CA THR A 91 14.34 -2.75 -16.22
C THR A 91 13.53 -2.47 -14.96
N HIS A 92 13.30 -1.20 -14.63
CA HIS A 92 12.99 -0.71 -13.30
C HIS A 92 11.70 0.13 -13.26
N HIS A 93 10.91 -0.06 -12.20
CA HIS A 93 9.76 0.75 -11.80
C HIS A 93 9.89 1.14 -10.33
N GLU A 94 9.52 2.37 -10.00
CA GLU A 94 9.52 2.88 -8.63
C GLU A 94 8.21 3.62 -8.33
N ARG A 95 7.59 3.30 -7.19
CA ARG A 95 6.56 4.12 -6.56
C ARG A 95 7.13 4.78 -5.31
N LEU A 96 7.09 6.11 -5.31
CA LEU A 96 7.37 6.92 -4.14
C LEU A 96 6.06 7.31 -3.45
N ASP A 97 6.09 7.46 -2.13
CA ASP A 97 5.02 8.13 -1.39
C ASP A 97 5.01 9.63 -1.72
N GLY A 98 3.85 10.17 -2.10
CA GLY A 98 3.73 11.55 -2.60
C GLY A 98 3.93 12.65 -1.55
N ASN A 99 3.97 12.28 -0.25
CA ASN A 99 4.10 13.20 0.88
C ASN A 99 5.48 13.16 1.52
N THR A 100 6.19 12.04 1.42
CA THR A 100 7.49 11.80 2.07
C THR A 100 8.63 11.50 1.11
N GLY A 101 8.34 11.07 -0.12
CA GLY A 101 9.34 10.65 -1.09
C GLY A 101 10.06 9.35 -0.71
N MET A 102 9.57 8.63 0.31
CA MET A 102 10.06 7.29 0.62
C MET A 102 9.62 6.30 -0.46
N VAL A 103 10.44 5.29 -0.73
CA VAL A 103 10.09 4.21 -1.66
C VAL A 103 8.99 3.35 -1.03
N LEU A 104 7.81 3.32 -1.64
CA LEU A 104 6.72 2.41 -1.27
C LEU A 104 6.96 1.03 -1.85
N VAL A 105 7.38 0.97 -3.13
CA VAL A 105 7.89 -0.23 -3.77
C VAL A 105 8.77 0.15 -4.94
N SER A 106 9.89 -0.54 -5.11
CA SER A 106 10.60 -0.61 -6.39
C SER A 106 10.63 -2.06 -6.86
N ALA A 107 10.44 -2.26 -8.16
CA ALA A 107 10.53 -3.56 -8.80
C ALA A 107 11.47 -3.46 -10.01
N ALA A 108 12.36 -4.44 -10.17
CA ALA A 108 13.27 -4.47 -11.31
C ALA A 108 13.56 -5.89 -11.79
N ILE A 109 13.77 -6.04 -13.11
CA ILE A 109 14.55 -7.17 -13.64
C ILE A 109 16.00 -6.72 -13.86
N ARG A 110 16.92 -7.37 -13.14
CA ARG A 110 18.36 -7.24 -13.33
C ARG A 110 18.85 -8.23 -14.39
N GLN A 111 19.50 -7.70 -15.42
CA GLN A 111 20.25 -8.44 -16.44
C GLN A 111 21.74 -8.07 -16.29
N VAL A 112 22.65 -9.04 -16.43
CA VAL A 112 24.10 -8.81 -16.39
C VAL A 112 24.73 -9.36 -17.65
N GLU A 113 25.64 -8.59 -18.26
CA GLU A 113 26.35 -8.97 -19.47
C GLU A 113 27.12 -10.30 -19.29
N GLY A 114 26.90 -11.25 -20.19
CA GLY A 114 27.47 -12.60 -20.09
C GLY A 114 26.87 -13.48 -18.98
N SER A 115 25.67 -13.16 -18.47
CA SER A 115 24.89 -14.00 -17.56
C SER A 115 23.54 -14.37 -18.16
N ASP A 116 23.30 -15.67 -18.37
CA ASP A 116 21.98 -16.19 -18.75
C ASP A 116 20.96 -16.02 -17.61
N LYS A 117 21.42 -15.94 -16.36
CA LYS A 117 20.59 -15.69 -15.18
C LYS A 117 20.18 -14.22 -15.11
N GLN A 118 18.89 -14.00 -14.97
CA GLN A 118 18.27 -12.71 -14.68
C GLN A 118 17.63 -12.78 -13.29
N HIS A 119 17.45 -11.65 -12.61
CA HIS A 119 16.87 -11.62 -11.26
C HIS A 119 15.71 -10.65 -11.18
N LEU A 120 14.61 -11.09 -10.56
CA LEU A 120 13.55 -10.21 -10.10
C LEU A 120 13.96 -9.68 -8.73
N MET A 121 14.13 -8.36 -8.66
CA MET A 121 14.43 -7.61 -7.44
C MET A 121 13.19 -6.81 -7.05
N ILE A 122 12.85 -6.83 -5.77
CA ILE A 122 11.74 -6.05 -5.21
C ILE A 122 12.22 -5.39 -3.91
N MET A 123 12.24 -4.07 -3.89
CA MET A 123 12.53 -3.27 -2.70
C MET A 123 11.22 -2.84 -2.04
N VAL A 124 11.10 -3.11 -0.74
CA VAL A 124 9.98 -2.69 0.11
C VAL A 124 10.47 -1.80 1.26
N PRO A 125 9.58 -1.06 1.97
CA PRO A 125 9.98 -0.13 3.01
C PRO A 125 10.68 -0.83 4.19
N ILE A 126 11.47 -0.05 4.94
CA ILE A 126 12.02 -0.50 6.23
C ILE A 126 10.86 -0.76 7.22
N GLY A 127 10.97 -1.80 8.04
CA GLY A 127 9.93 -2.22 9.00
C GLY A 127 9.11 -3.44 8.55
N MET A 128 9.40 -4.00 7.37
CA MET A 128 8.92 -5.32 6.96
C MET A 128 9.73 -6.45 7.62
N ALA A 129 9.07 -7.56 7.92
CA ALA A 129 9.61 -8.69 8.66
C ALA A 129 10.51 -9.57 7.79
N ILE A 130 11.83 -9.40 7.93
CA ILE A 130 12.86 -10.12 7.16
C ILE A 130 12.63 -11.65 7.09
N PRO A 131 12.29 -12.38 8.18
CA PRO A 131 12.10 -13.83 8.12
C PRO A 131 10.93 -14.30 7.24
N ALA A 132 9.95 -13.43 6.97
CA ALA A 132 8.80 -13.75 6.11
C ALA A 132 9.09 -13.54 4.61
N GLY A 133 10.25 -12.96 4.26
CA GLY A 133 10.60 -12.62 2.88
C GLY A 133 9.69 -11.55 2.26
N VAL A 134 9.63 -11.57 0.94
CA VAL A 134 8.61 -10.88 0.14
C VAL A 134 7.95 -11.92 -0.75
N ARG A 135 6.63 -11.90 -0.87
CA ARG A 135 5.88 -12.67 -1.86
C ARG A 135 5.43 -11.75 -2.97
N ALA A 136 5.40 -12.24 -4.21
CA ALA A 136 4.80 -11.52 -5.32
C ALA A 136 3.97 -12.47 -6.18
N ALA A 137 2.98 -11.95 -6.90
CA ALA A 137 2.25 -12.70 -7.91
C ALA A 137 1.91 -11.79 -9.09
N ILE A 138 1.89 -12.35 -10.30
CA ILE A 138 1.59 -11.63 -11.54
C ILE A 138 0.13 -11.87 -11.91
N TYR A 139 -0.59 -10.79 -12.19
CA TYR A 139 -2.03 -10.75 -12.35
C TYR A 139 -2.36 -10.58 -13.84
N SER A 140 -3.27 -11.42 -14.36
CA SER A 140 -3.93 -11.17 -15.63
C SER A 140 -4.72 -9.86 -15.58
N LYS A 141 -5.11 -9.32 -16.73
CA LYS A 141 -5.94 -8.10 -16.79
C LYS A 141 -7.22 -8.22 -15.95
N GLU A 142 -7.91 -9.37 -16.03
CA GLU A 142 -9.12 -9.64 -15.25
C GLU A 142 -8.86 -9.72 -13.73
N GLN A 143 -7.76 -10.35 -13.32
CA GLN A 143 -7.36 -10.40 -11.91
C GLN A 143 -6.98 -8.99 -11.41
N TRP A 144 -6.30 -8.19 -12.23
CA TRP A 144 -5.87 -6.84 -11.87
C TRP A 144 -7.04 -5.86 -11.76
N GLU A 145 -8.00 -5.90 -12.69
CA GLU A 145 -9.24 -5.11 -12.62
C GLU A 145 -10.11 -5.46 -11.39
N LYS A 146 -10.09 -6.73 -10.95
CA LYS A 146 -10.72 -7.16 -9.69
C LYS A 146 -9.97 -6.64 -8.47
N ALA A 147 -8.64 -6.76 -8.45
CA ALA A 147 -7.80 -6.27 -7.37
C ALA A 147 -7.97 -4.76 -7.16
N ALA A 148 -8.02 -3.97 -8.24
CA ALA A 148 -8.24 -2.53 -8.20
C ALA A 148 -9.61 -2.11 -7.62
N LYS A 149 -10.59 -3.02 -7.60
CA LYS A 149 -11.93 -2.81 -6.99
C LYS A 149 -12.05 -3.41 -5.59
N ASN A 150 -10.99 -4.03 -5.07
CA ASN A 150 -11.01 -4.86 -3.85
C ASN A 150 -11.95 -6.08 -3.94
N GLU A 151 -12.23 -6.56 -5.16
CA GLU A 151 -12.97 -7.81 -5.37
C GLU A 151 -12.10 -9.02 -5.00
N LYS A 152 -12.73 -10.10 -4.52
CA LYS A 152 -12.02 -11.35 -4.20
C LYS A 152 -11.51 -12.03 -5.47
N ILE A 153 -10.28 -12.52 -5.39
CA ILE A 153 -9.61 -13.31 -6.43
C ILE A 153 -9.35 -14.70 -5.85
N ASP A 154 -9.51 -15.74 -6.65
CA ASP A 154 -9.17 -17.10 -6.21
C ASP A 154 -7.64 -17.23 -6.14
N GLU A 155 -7.12 -17.30 -4.91
CA GLU A 155 -5.68 -17.43 -4.63
C GLU A 155 -5.06 -18.66 -5.32
N LYS A 156 -5.85 -19.69 -5.63
CA LYS A 156 -5.39 -20.88 -6.38
C LYS A 156 -5.05 -20.58 -7.84
N THR A 157 -5.52 -19.44 -8.37
CA THR A 157 -5.21 -18.96 -9.73
C THR A 157 -3.98 -18.05 -9.77
N LEU A 158 -3.42 -17.70 -8.61
CA LEU A 158 -2.19 -16.93 -8.50
C LEU A 158 -1.00 -17.87 -8.38
N LYS A 159 0.07 -17.61 -9.15
CA LYS A 159 1.38 -18.24 -8.96
C LYS A 159 2.19 -17.38 -7.98
N PRO A 160 2.37 -17.77 -6.71
CA PRO A 160 3.26 -17.04 -5.81
C PRO A 160 4.72 -17.22 -6.23
N ILE A 161 5.46 -16.12 -6.14
CA ILE A 161 6.90 -16.04 -6.29
C ILE A 161 7.45 -15.64 -4.92
N ASP A 162 8.24 -16.50 -4.30
CA ASP A 162 8.91 -16.21 -3.02
C ASP A 162 10.28 -15.58 -3.25
N LEU A 163 10.51 -14.38 -2.71
CA LEU A 163 11.76 -13.64 -2.78
C LEU A 163 12.41 -13.54 -1.40
N LYS A 164 13.74 -13.62 -1.36
CA LYS A 164 14.52 -13.58 -0.12
C LYS A 164 15.30 -12.26 -0.03
N TYR A 165 15.27 -11.62 1.14
CA TYR A 165 16.05 -10.40 1.38
C TYR A 165 17.55 -10.66 1.20
N SER A 166 18.21 -9.80 0.42
CA SER A 166 19.66 -9.87 0.16
C SER A 166 20.41 -8.60 0.56
N LEU A 167 19.74 -7.45 0.60
CA LEU A 167 20.33 -6.17 1.01
C LEU A 167 19.28 -5.24 1.64
N CYS A 168 19.65 -4.55 2.71
CA CYS A 168 18.90 -3.41 3.25
C CYS A 168 19.80 -2.16 3.31
N HIS A 169 19.22 -0.99 3.03
CA HIS A 169 19.88 0.31 3.12
C HIS A 169 18.84 1.39 3.49
N PRO A 170 19.23 2.66 3.74
CA PRO A 170 18.32 3.67 4.30
C PRO A 170 17.05 4.03 3.51
N ALA A 171 16.88 3.54 2.26
CA ALA A 171 15.65 3.72 1.49
C ALA A 171 14.71 2.51 1.51
N GLY A 172 15.16 1.32 1.92
CA GLY A 172 14.37 0.10 1.86
C GLY A 172 15.19 -1.20 2.00
N CYS A 173 14.48 -2.32 1.99
CA CYS A 173 15.05 -3.67 1.96
C CYS A 173 14.68 -4.36 0.64
N THR A 174 15.70 -4.80 -0.09
CA THR A 174 15.58 -5.55 -1.35
C THR A 174 15.51 -7.04 -1.07
N ALA A 175 14.45 -7.67 -1.55
CA ALA A 175 14.36 -9.10 -1.74
C ALA A 175 14.52 -9.46 -3.21
N GLU A 176 15.14 -10.60 -3.50
CA GLU A 176 15.34 -11.05 -4.88
C GLU A 176 15.15 -12.57 -5.05
N VAL A 177 14.94 -12.94 -6.32
CA VAL A 177 14.86 -14.32 -6.80
C VAL A 177 15.37 -14.39 -8.24
N GLU A 178 15.79 -15.56 -8.70
CA GLU A 178 16.11 -15.77 -10.12
C GLU A 178 14.82 -15.71 -10.96
N ALA A 179 14.78 -14.84 -11.96
CA ALA A 179 13.63 -14.64 -12.82
C ALA A 179 13.64 -15.68 -13.96
N SER A 180 12.78 -16.69 -13.86
CA SER A 180 12.61 -17.69 -14.91
C SER A 180 12.00 -17.10 -16.18
N ALA A 181 12.16 -17.79 -17.31
CA ALA A 181 11.53 -17.39 -18.57
C ALA A 181 9.99 -17.30 -18.47
N ASP A 182 9.35 -18.13 -17.63
CA ASP A 182 7.91 -18.04 -17.33
C ASP A 182 7.57 -16.73 -16.60
N VAL A 183 8.36 -16.33 -15.60
CA VAL A 183 8.20 -15.05 -14.90
C VAL A 183 8.40 -13.86 -15.84
N ILE A 184 9.45 -13.85 -16.68
CA ILE A 184 9.69 -12.79 -17.67
C ILE A 184 8.56 -12.73 -18.70
N THR A 185 7.99 -13.87 -19.12
CA THR A 185 6.86 -13.92 -20.05
C THR A 185 5.58 -13.40 -19.42
N GLN A 186 5.28 -13.80 -18.18
CA GLN A 186 4.13 -13.29 -17.43
C GLN A 186 4.25 -11.79 -17.14
N LEU A 187 5.43 -11.26 -16.81
CA LEU A 187 5.61 -9.81 -16.61
C LEU A 187 5.34 -9.00 -17.90
N LYS A 188 5.52 -9.59 -19.09
CA LYS A 188 5.18 -8.95 -20.38
C LYS A 188 3.71 -9.05 -20.77
N GLY A 189 2.98 -10.05 -20.28
CA GLY A 189 1.58 -10.30 -20.63
C GLY A 189 0.56 -9.99 -19.52
N GLY A 190 1.02 -9.79 -18.28
CA GLY A 190 0.20 -9.42 -17.13
C GLY A 190 -0.11 -7.91 -17.12
N ALA A 191 -1.13 -7.52 -16.37
CA ALA A 191 -1.49 -6.11 -16.17
C ALA A 191 -0.87 -5.52 -14.89
N GLY A 192 -0.53 -6.36 -13.91
CA GLY A 192 0.15 -5.92 -12.70
C GLY A 192 0.88 -7.05 -11.96
N LEU A 193 1.83 -6.64 -11.14
CA LEU A 193 2.53 -7.43 -10.14
C LEU A 193 2.02 -6.95 -8.77
N MET A 194 1.37 -7.84 -8.01
CA MET A 194 1.05 -7.55 -6.61
C MET A 194 2.20 -8.04 -5.74
N VAL A 195 2.77 -7.14 -4.95
CA VAL A 195 3.82 -7.44 -3.97
C VAL A 195 3.20 -7.50 -2.58
N LEU A 196 3.59 -8.48 -1.77
CA LEU A 196 3.13 -8.72 -0.41
C LEU A 196 4.32 -8.86 0.54
N ALA A 197 4.44 -7.96 1.50
CA ALA A 197 5.40 -8.07 2.61
C ALA A 197 4.66 -8.04 3.95
N ILE A 198 5.18 -8.72 4.96
CA ILE A 198 4.58 -8.74 6.31
C ILE A 198 5.20 -7.62 7.14
N ASN A 199 4.40 -6.80 7.83
CA ASN A 199 4.90 -5.75 8.71
C ASN A 199 5.23 -6.27 10.13
N ALA A 200 5.80 -5.41 10.99
CA ALA A 200 6.12 -5.74 12.38
C ALA A 200 4.91 -6.15 13.26
N ALA A 201 3.66 -5.85 12.85
CA ALA A 201 2.43 -6.28 13.49
C ALA A 201 1.83 -7.57 12.87
N ALA A 202 2.65 -8.33 12.15
CA ALA A 202 2.30 -9.55 11.42
C ALA A 202 1.20 -9.38 10.34
N GLN A 203 0.90 -8.14 9.92
CA GLN A 203 -0.10 -7.86 8.89
C GLN A 203 0.53 -7.87 7.49
N PRO A 204 -0.12 -8.48 6.48
CA PRO A 204 0.32 -8.37 5.09
C PRO A 204 0.00 -6.99 4.53
N ILE A 205 1.01 -6.34 3.93
CA ILE A 205 0.90 -5.08 3.22
C ILE A 205 1.08 -5.35 1.73
N GLY A 206 0.08 -4.93 0.94
CA GLY A 206 0.06 -5.05 -0.52
C GLY A 206 0.60 -3.80 -1.21
N PHE A 207 1.54 -3.97 -2.15
CA PHE A 207 2.09 -2.89 -2.96
C PHE A 207 1.84 -3.17 -4.46
N PRO A 208 0.94 -2.44 -5.13
CA PRO A 208 0.56 -2.69 -6.51
C PRO A 208 1.52 -2.03 -7.52
N VAL A 209 2.20 -2.85 -8.33
CA VAL A 209 3.07 -2.42 -9.44
C VAL A 209 2.38 -2.73 -10.77
N PRO A 210 1.86 -1.75 -11.53
CA PRO A 210 1.33 -1.98 -12.87
C PRO A 210 2.43 -2.42 -13.85
N LEU A 211 2.08 -3.21 -14.85
CA LEU A 211 3.01 -3.71 -15.87
C LEU A 211 2.92 -2.94 -17.21
N ASP A 212 2.14 -1.87 -17.27
CA ASP A 212 1.94 -1.03 -18.45
C ASP A 212 3.28 -0.47 -19.00
N GLY A 213 3.70 -0.99 -20.15
CA GLY A 213 4.97 -0.65 -20.80
C GLY A 213 6.21 -1.41 -20.29
N PHE A 214 6.06 -2.40 -19.42
CA PHE A 214 7.18 -3.25 -18.98
C PHE A 214 7.85 -3.96 -20.15
N GLY A 215 7.09 -4.49 -21.11
CA GLY A 215 7.64 -5.22 -22.25
C GLY A 215 8.50 -4.36 -23.17
N GLU A 216 8.05 -3.13 -23.39
CA GLU A 216 8.69 -2.07 -24.17
C GLU A 216 9.95 -1.57 -23.47
N ALA A 217 9.90 -1.34 -22.15
CA ALA A 217 11.10 -1.02 -21.37
C ALA A 217 12.10 -2.18 -21.36
N PHE A 218 11.64 -3.42 -21.19
CA PHE A 218 12.50 -4.61 -21.11
C PHE A 218 13.25 -4.89 -22.43
N THR A 219 12.55 -4.78 -23.56
CA THR A 219 13.10 -5.04 -24.90
C THR A 219 13.74 -3.81 -25.54
N GLY A 220 13.37 -2.61 -25.10
CA GLY A 220 13.84 -1.34 -25.62
C GLY A 220 15.29 -0.99 -25.27
N LYS A 221 15.71 0.17 -25.79
CA LYS A 221 17.00 0.79 -25.46
C LYS A 221 16.96 1.37 -24.03
N PRO A 222 18.12 1.45 -23.34
CA PRO A 222 18.21 2.18 -22.08
C PRO A 222 17.86 3.66 -22.26
N VAL A 223 17.30 4.28 -21.21
CA VAL A 223 17.20 5.74 -21.09
C VAL A 223 18.52 6.31 -20.58
N ASP A 224 18.69 7.64 -20.66
CA ASP A 224 19.86 8.28 -20.06
C ASP A 224 19.75 8.32 -18.53
N ASN A 225 20.73 7.72 -17.84
CA ASN A 225 20.73 7.63 -16.38
C ASN A 225 20.87 9.01 -15.69
N ALA A 226 21.55 9.98 -16.32
CA ALA A 226 21.74 11.32 -15.76
C ALA A 226 20.48 12.18 -15.92
N GLU A 227 19.76 12.08 -17.04
CA GLU A 227 18.43 12.68 -17.21
C GLU A 227 17.43 12.06 -16.23
N TYR A 228 17.38 10.74 -16.12
CA TYR A 228 16.53 10.04 -15.14
C TYR A 228 16.84 10.45 -13.70
N GLY A 229 18.13 10.47 -13.32
CA GLY A 229 18.59 10.90 -12.01
C GLY A 229 18.23 12.35 -11.71
N LYS A 230 18.36 13.25 -12.70
CA LYS A 230 17.96 14.66 -12.60
C LYS A 230 16.44 14.80 -12.41
N ALA A 231 15.63 14.10 -13.19
CA ALA A 231 14.16 14.13 -13.07
C ALA A 231 13.71 13.61 -11.68
N ARG A 232 14.31 12.51 -11.21
CA ARG A 232 14.06 11.95 -9.87
C ARG A 232 14.48 12.92 -8.75
N ALA A 233 15.62 13.60 -8.90
CA ALA A 233 16.06 14.62 -7.94
C ALA A 233 15.13 15.85 -7.91
N GLN A 234 14.63 16.30 -9.07
CA GLN A 234 13.65 17.38 -9.17
C GLN A 234 12.32 17.01 -8.48
N LEU A 235 11.81 15.80 -8.69
CA LEU A 235 10.63 15.28 -7.99
C LEU A 235 10.83 15.28 -6.47
N MET A 236 11.96 14.74 -5.99
CA MET A 236 12.28 14.69 -4.56
C MET A 236 12.42 16.08 -3.92
N ASN A 237 12.91 17.07 -4.66
CA ASN A 237 12.99 18.45 -4.18
C ASN A 237 11.60 19.10 -4.08
N SER A 238 10.71 18.86 -5.05
CA SER A 238 9.31 19.32 -4.98
C SER A 238 8.55 18.72 -3.80
N ILE A 239 8.77 17.44 -3.49
CA ILE A 239 8.19 16.78 -2.30
C ILE A 239 8.70 17.46 -1.01
N LYS A 240 10.02 17.69 -0.89
CA LYS A 240 10.61 18.39 0.29
C LYS A 240 10.09 19.81 0.47
N GLN A 241 9.85 20.55 -0.61
CA GLN A 241 9.26 21.89 -0.56
C GLN A 241 7.84 21.84 0.02
N ARG A 242 6.99 20.95 -0.52
CA ARG A 242 5.63 20.71 0.00
C ARG A 242 5.63 20.28 1.47
N GLN A 243 6.60 19.46 1.89
CA GLN A 243 6.75 19.10 3.30
C GLN A 243 7.07 20.31 4.19
N ALA A 244 7.98 21.18 3.77
CA ALA A 244 8.32 22.39 4.53
C ALA A 244 7.11 23.33 4.66
N GLU A 245 6.36 23.54 3.57
CA GLU A 245 5.12 24.31 3.54
C GLU A 245 4.06 23.75 4.51
N LEU A 246 3.83 22.43 4.47
CA LEU A 246 2.90 21.75 5.40
C LEU A 246 3.36 21.87 6.86
N ILE A 247 4.66 21.71 7.14
CA ILE A 247 5.21 21.87 8.49
C ILE A 247 5.05 23.31 8.99
N GLU A 248 5.18 24.32 8.13
CA GLU A 248 4.88 25.71 8.49
C GLU A 248 3.39 25.96 8.74
N GLN A 249 2.50 25.37 7.93
CA GLN A 249 1.05 25.46 8.13
C GLN A 249 0.65 24.84 9.48
N TYR A 250 1.11 23.62 9.78
CA TYR A 250 0.87 22.98 11.08
C TYR A 250 1.45 23.75 12.27
N LYS A 251 2.57 24.47 12.11
CA LYS A 251 3.11 25.37 13.14
C LYS A 251 2.23 26.59 13.37
N LYS A 252 1.73 27.21 12.29
CA LYS A 252 0.82 28.37 12.35
C LYS A 252 -0.50 27.97 13.02
N GLU A 253 -1.13 26.88 12.57
CA GLU A 253 -2.32 26.32 13.21
C GLU A 253 -2.14 26.01 14.70
N GLN A 254 -0.98 25.48 15.12
CA GLN A 254 -0.73 25.21 16.54
C GLN A 254 -0.43 26.46 17.36
N ALA A 255 0.10 27.54 16.75
CA ALA A 255 0.18 28.84 17.41
C ALA A 255 -1.22 29.43 17.63
N ASP A 256 -2.08 29.39 16.60
CA ASP A 256 -3.45 29.91 16.67
C ASP A 256 -4.32 29.11 17.66
N LYS A 257 -4.19 27.77 17.66
CA LYS A 257 -4.88 26.88 18.62
C LYS A 257 -4.27 26.98 20.02
N GLY A 258 -2.97 27.26 20.15
CA GLY A 258 -2.28 27.52 21.41
C GLY A 258 -2.71 28.85 22.06
N ALA A 259 -3.04 29.87 21.26
CA ALA A 259 -3.56 31.15 21.76
C ALA A 259 -4.93 31.03 22.43
N ALA A 260 -5.70 29.97 22.16
CA ALA A 260 -6.96 29.66 22.85
C ALA A 260 -6.78 28.94 24.20
N GLY A 261 -5.55 28.55 24.55
CA GLY A 261 -5.20 27.74 25.74
C GLY A 261 -4.34 28.49 26.76
N GLY A 262 -4.71 29.72 27.11
CA GLY A 262 -4.01 30.49 28.15
C GLY A 262 -3.96 29.72 29.48
N PRO A 263 -2.82 29.70 30.20
CA PRO A 263 -2.69 28.95 31.44
C PRO A 263 -3.65 29.51 32.51
N PRO A 264 -4.25 28.65 33.37
CA PRO A 264 -5.08 29.13 34.46
C PRO A 264 -4.24 30.03 35.39
N ALA A 265 -4.71 31.25 35.60
CA ALA A 265 -4.00 32.24 36.42
C ALA A 265 -3.76 31.69 37.83
N ALA A 266 -2.56 31.92 38.37
CA ALA A 266 -2.17 31.44 39.68
C ALA A 266 -3.04 32.06 40.78
N ALA A 267 -3.99 31.29 41.32
CA ALA A 267 -4.70 31.64 42.53
C ALA A 267 -3.70 31.65 43.70
N ALA A 268 -3.59 32.78 44.40
CA ALA A 268 -2.57 32.98 45.42
C ALA A 268 -2.80 32.10 46.66
N ALA A 269 -1.73 31.45 47.14
CA ALA A 269 -1.64 30.88 48.47
C ALA A 269 -0.51 31.57 49.24
N ALA A 270 -0.78 31.93 50.49
CA ALA A 270 0.12 32.72 51.34
C ALA A 270 1.32 31.88 51.87
N PRO A 271 2.42 32.51 52.36
CA PRO A 271 3.69 31.82 52.55
C PRO A 271 3.70 30.86 53.76
N ALA A 272 4.37 29.72 53.58
CA ALA A 272 4.63 28.76 54.64
C ALA A 272 5.71 29.25 55.64
N ALA A 273 5.65 28.74 56.87
CA ALA A 273 6.52 29.15 57.97
C ALA A 273 7.97 28.62 57.86
N LYS A 274 8.86 29.19 58.69
CA LYS A 274 10.30 28.87 58.74
C LYS A 274 10.58 27.38 58.99
N PRO A 275 11.67 26.81 58.42
CA PRO A 275 12.18 25.51 58.84
C PRO A 275 12.82 25.60 60.24
N ALA A 276 12.58 24.56 61.06
CA ALA A 276 13.37 24.27 62.26
C ALA A 276 14.25 23.05 61.98
N ALA A 277 15.47 23.04 62.53
CA ALA A 277 16.48 22.03 62.20
C ALA A 277 16.28 20.70 62.94
N ALA A 278 16.71 19.60 62.31
CA ALA A 278 16.95 18.32 62.95
C ALA A 278 18.42 17.90 62.71
N ALA A 279 19.08 17.39 63.74
CA ALA A 279 20.50 17.04 63.72
C ALA A 279 20.76 15.65 63.08
N PRO A 280 21.99 15.36 62.60
CA PRO A 280 22.31 14.09 61.97
C PRO A 280 22.39 12.94 63.00
N ALA A 281 21.89 11.76 62.61
CA ALA A 281 22.08 10.53 63.37
C ALA A 281 23.47 9.91 63.08
N GLU A 282 24.11 9.38 64.12
CA GLU A 282 25.49 8.86 64.05
C GLU A 282 25.61 7.52 63.31
N LYS A 283 26.83 7.25 62.81
CA LYS A 283 27.27 5.90 62.47
C LYS A 283 27.47 5.08 63.74
N LYS A 284 27.02 3.82 63.75
CA LYS A 284 27.63 2.77 64.60
C LYS A 284 28.32 1.71 63.73
N LYS A 285 29.27 1.02 64.35
CA LYS A 285 30.14 0.00 63.75
C LYS A 285 29.35 -1.27 63.42
#